data_AF-A0A382RIK5-F1
#
_entry.id   AF-A0A382RIK5-F1
#
_cell.length_a   1.000
_cell.length_b   1.000
_cell.length_c   1.000
_cell.angle_alpha   90.00
_cell.angle_beta   90.00
_cell.angle_gamma   90.00
#
_symmetry.space_group_name_H-M   'P 1'
#
loop_
_entity.id
_entity.type
_entity.pdbx_description
1 polymer ?
#
loop_
_entity_poly.entity_id
_entity_poly.type
_entity_poly.pdbx_seq_one_letter_code
_entity_poly.pdbx_strand_id
1 'polypeptide(L)'
;MPVGLPLTSAGIDYVSVETEGRGVSLKEAIDQALTEAIGRVNGKSIESSTLLKTSEKFVERNENSDYYVSKEYQDTITSKTKGQVKEYSVLSKNQENDSKTWVVKVKATIARYKVSKSAQRKRIAVLPLQARGDCCKTMGSDANPKFAAEELSRGLSNALVQSRKFTVLDRDYINERSSEKNV
;
A
#
# COMPACT_ATOMS: atom_id res chain seq x y z
N MET A 1 -30.12 -17.64 15.71
CA MET A 1 -28.70 -18.00 15.90
C MET A 1 -27.87 -16.78 15.54
N PRO A 2 -27.06 -16.22 16.45
CA PRO A 2 -26.26 -15.04 16.14
C PRO A 2 -25.09 -15.47 15.26
N VAL A 3 -25.01 -14.90 14.06
CA VAL A 3 -23.87 -15.07 13.15
C VAL A 3 -22.74 -14.21 13.72
N GLY A 4 -21.81 -14.83 14.44
CA GLY A 4 -20.61 -14.15 14.91
C GLY A 4 -19.78 -13.70 13.71
N LEU A 5 -19.64 -12.38 13.52
CA LEU A 5 -18.67 -11.84 12.58
C LEU A 5 -17.28 -12.31 13.04
N PRO A 6 -16.50 -13.01 12.19
CA PRO A 6 -15.11 -13.23 12.52
C PRO A 6 -14.41 -11.87 12.47
N LEU A 7 -13.99 -11.36 13.64
CA LEU A 7 -12.96 -10.33 13.70
C LEU A 7 -11.69 -10.96 13.14
N THR A 8 -11.49 -10.85 11.83
CA THR A 8 -10.17 -11.05 11.23
C THR A 8 -9.29 -9.93 11.76
N SER A 9 -8.64 -10.18 12.89
CA SER A 9 -7.55 -9.35 13.39
C SER A 9 -6.55 -9.17 12.26
N ALA A 10 -6.23 -7.90 11.95
CA ALA A 10 -5.19 -7.56 11.00
C ALA A 10 -3.86 -8.09 11.56
N GLY A 11 -3.47 -9.30 11.14
CA GLY A 11 -2.22 -9.90 11.59
C GLY A 11 -1.04 -9.12 11.06
N ILE A 12 -0.10 -8.79 11.94
CA ILE A 12 1.21 -8.27 11.58
C ILE A 12 2.16 -9.47 11.52
N ASP A 13 2.76 -9.73 10.37
CA ASP A 13 3.92 -10.62 10.26
C ASP A 13 5.20 -9.78 10.31
N TYR A 14 6.32 -10.38 10.72
CA TYR A 14 7.62 -9.74 10.64
C TYR A 14 8.47 -10.44 9.59
N VAL A 15 9.05 -9.67 8.68
CA VAL A 15 9.94 -10.18 7.63
C VAL A 15 11.29 -9.49 7.75
N SER A 16 12.35 -10.29 7.87
CA SER A 16 13.72 -9.79 7.84
C SER A 16 14.21 -9.70 6.40
N VAL A 17 14.72 -8.53 6.02
CA VAL A 17 15.28 -8.27 4.68
C VAL A 17 16.64 -7.61 4.80
N GLU A 18 17.52 -7.92 3.85
CA GLU A 18 18.81 -7.25 3.71
C GLU A 18 18.75 -6.25 2.56
N THR A 19 19.08 -5.00 2.84
CA THR A 19 19.07 -3.89 1.88
C THR A 19 20.35 -3.08 1.97
N GLU A 20 20.64 -2.37 0.88
CA GLU A 20 21.79 -1.49 0.78
C GLU A 20 21.30 -0.08 0.52
N GLY A 21 21.88 0.89 1.22
CA GLY A 21 21.63 2.31 1.04
C GLY A 21 22.93 3.06 0.79
N ARG A 22 22.81 4.17 0.04
CA ARG A 22 23.90 5.08 -0.28
C ARG A 22 23.58 6.46 0.29
N GLY A 23 24.58 7.25 0.67
CA GLY A 23 24.35 8.60 1.18
C GLY A 23 25.63 9.39 1.38
N VAL A 24 25.54 10.72 1.45
CA VAL A 24 26.70 11.58 1.73
C VAL A 24 27.13 11.48 3.20
N SER A 25 26.23 11.02 4.07
CA SER A 25 26.49 10.69 5.47
C SER A 25 26.11 9.25 5.80
N LEU A 26 26.69 8.70 6.88
CA LEU A 26 26.33 7.37 7.39
C LEU A 26 24.83 7.29 7.74
N LYS A 27 24.28 8.37 8.32
CA LYS A 27 22.85 8.48 8.65
C LYS A 27 21.98 8.34 7.41
N GLU A 28 22.29 9.09 6.36
CA GLU A 28 21.52 9.09 5.12
C GLU A 28 21.59 7.73 4.42
N ALA A 29 22.75 7.08 4.43
CA ALA A 29 22.89 5.73 3.89
C ALA A 29 22.04 4.70 4.66
N ILE A 30 21.96 4.81 5.99
CA ILE A 30 21.07 3.97 6.81
C ILE A 30 19.60 4.26 6.52
N ASP A 31 19.20 5.54 6.49
CA ASP A 31 17.82 5.95 6.21
C ASP A 31 17.37 5.46 4.82
N GLN A 32 18.26 5.56 3.82
CA GLN A 32 17.99 5.04 2.48
C GLN A 32 17.86 3.51 2.49
N ALA A 33 18.74 2.79 3.19
CA ALA A 33 18.67 1.33 3.30
C ALA A 33 17.36 0.87 3.95
N LEU A 34 16.93 1.56 5.02
CA LEU A 34 15.66 1.27 5.71
C LEU A 34 14.45 1.59 4.83
N THR A 35 14.49 2.69 4.09
CA THR A 35 13.43 3.06 3.14
C THR A 35 13.27 2.00 2.05
N GLU A 36 14.37 1.50 1.50
CA GLU A 36 14.37 0.40 0.55
C GLU A 36 13.85 -0.91 1.18
N ALA A 37 14.16 -1.19 2.45
CA ALA A 37 13.64 -2.35 3.17
C ALA A 37 12.11 -2.30 3.31
N ILE A 38 11.57 -1.16 3.75
CA ILE A 38 10.12 -0.94 3.84
C ILE A 38 9.47 -1.09 2.47
N GLY A 39 10.08 -0.47 1.44
CA GLY A 39 9.62 -0.55 0.05
C GLY A 39 9.57 -1.98 -0.49
N ARG A 40 10.53 -2.84 -0.17
CA ARG A 40 10.54 -4.26 -0.57
C ARG A 40 9.45 -5.07 0.10
N VAL A 41 9.12 -4.78 1.36
CA VAL A 41 8.17 -5.58 2.15
C VAL A 41 6.72 -5.15 1.95
N ASN A 42 6.46 -3.83 1.99
CA ASN A 42 5.11 -3.27 1.93
C ASN A 42 4.79 -2.58 0.60
N GLY A 43 5.75 -2.49 -0.32
CA GLY A 43 5.62 -1.77 -1.58
C GLY A 43 5.88 -0.27 -1.40
N LYS A 44 6.60 0.33 -2.35
CA LYS A 44 6.75 1.79 -2.44
C LYS A 44 5.46 2.35 -3.06
N SER A 45 4.40 2.55 -2.25
CA SER A 45 3.20 3.21 -2.76
C SER A 45 3.58 4.60 -3.27
N ILE A 46 3.07 4.99 -4.44
CA ILE A 46 3.27 6.33 -5.00
C ILE A 46 2.80 7.41 -4.01
N GLU A 47 1.86 7.08 -3.11
CA GLU A 47 1.36 7.92 -2.01
C GLU A 47 2.33 8.03 -0.82
N SER A 48 3.28 7.10 -0.66
CA SER A 48 4.31 7.18 0.39
C SER A 48 5.44 8.14 0.01
N SER A 49 5.59 8.48 -1.27
CA SER A 49 6.62 9.40 -1.77
C SER A 49 6.39 10.85 -1.32
N THR A 50 5.14 11.26 -1.07
CA THR A 50 4.77 12.61 -0.60
C THR A 50 5.02 12.79 0.89
N LEU A 51 4.83 11.74 1.72
CA LEU A 51 5.15 11.81 3.16
C LEU A 51 6.65 11.89 3.44
N LEU A 52 7.48 11.30 2.56
CA LEU A 52 8.94 11.36 2.67
C LEU A 52 9.50 12.75 2.31
N LYS A 53 8.86 13.47 1.38
CA LYS A 53 9.27 14.83 0.98
C LYS A 53 9.03 15.89 2.06
N THR A 54 8.03 15.72 2.93
CA THR A 54 7.79 16.68 4.03
C THR A 54 8.79 16.52 5.19
N SER A 55 9.58 15.45 5.21
CA SER A 55 10.62 15.23 6.24
C SER A 55 11.98 15.86 5.91
N GLU A 56 12.10 16.67 4.86
CA GLU A 56 13.36 17.31 4.41
C GLU A 56 14.00 18.30 5.41
N LYS A 57 13.40 18.55 6.58
CA LYS A 57 14.03 19.33 7.66
C LYS A 57 14.57 18.42 8.76
N PHE A 58 15.64 17.69 8.48
CA PHE A 58 16.42 17.03 9.53
C PHE A 58 17.65 17.85 9.87
N VAL A 59 17.64 18.37 11.10
CA VAL A 59 18.76 19.05 11.75
C VAL A 59 19.94 18.08 11.85
N GLU A 60 21.06 18.43 11.24
CA GLU A 60 22.34 17.76 11.45
C GLU A 60 22.79 17.99 12.88
N ARG A 61 22.92 16.89 13.65
CA ARG A 61 23.77 16.85 14.82
C ARG A 61 24.91 15.90 14.51
N ASN A 62 26.13 16.43 14.58
CA ASN A 62 27.37 15.70 14.33
C ASN A 62 27.54 14.65 15.43
N GLU A 63 27.13 13.40 15.18
CA GLU A 63 27.11 12.34 16.20
C GLU A 63 27.89 11.10 15.73
N ASN A 64 28.56 10.47 16.70
CA ASN A 64 29.52 9.38 16.51
C ASN A 64 28.86 8.11 15.94
N SER A 65 29.63 7.28 15.21
CA SER A 65 29.07 6.12 14.49
C SER A 65 28.37 5.08 15.38
N ASP A 66 28.71 5.04 16.67
CA ASP A 66 28.12 4.14 17.66
C ASP A 66 26.69 4.55 18.05
N TYR A 67 26.35 5.84 17.93
CA TYR A 67 25.00 6.34 18.19
C TYR A 67 23.98 5.71 17.24
N TYR A 68 24.33 5.54 15.96
CA TYR A 68 23.44 4.95 14.95
C TYR A 68 23.19 3.44 15.11
N VAL A 69 23.91 2.78 16.01
CA VAL A 69 23.69 1.37 16.37
C VAL A 69 23.02 1.26 17.75
N SER A 70 23.00 2.36 18.51
CA SER A 70 22.45 2.41 19.86
C SER A 70 20.94 2.12 19.89
N LYS A 71 20.48 1.61 21.03
CA LYS A 71 19.06 1.33 21.27
C LYS A 71 18.20 2.60 21.20
N GLU A 72 18.72 3.73 21.64
CA GLU A 72 18.05 5.04 21.61
C GLU A 72 17.71 5.48 20.17
N TYR A 73 18.65 5.28 19.25
CA TYR A 73 18.42 5.60 17.84
C TYR A 73 17.48 4.58 17.18
N GLN A 74 17.54 3.30 17.55
CA GLN A 74 16.56 2.29 17.12
C GLN A 74 15.12 2.63 17.58
N ASP A 75 14.95 3.09 18.82
CA ASP A 75 13.66 3.53 19.35
C ASP A 75 13.16 4.78 18.61
N THR A 76 14.06 5.70 18.26
CA THR A 76 13.75 6.88 17.44
C THR A 76 13.27 6.50 16.04
N ILE A 77 13.93 5.56 15.37
CA ILE A 77 13.52 5.05 14.06
C ILE A 77 12.17 4.32 14.15
N THR A 78 11.96 3.51 15.18
CA THR A 78 10.68 2.83 15.42
C THR A 78 9.54 3.84 15.58
N SER A 79 9.74 4.89 16.38
CA SER A 79 8.78 5.97 16.58
C SER A 79 8.51 6.75 15.28
N LYS A 80 9.57 7.17 14.57
CA LYS A 80 9.46 7.95 13.33
C LYS A 80 8.82 7.15 12.18
N THR A 81 9.06 5.84 12.12
CA THR A 81 8.46 4.95 11.11
C THR A 81 7.06 4.45 11.50
N LYS A 82 6.51 4.93 12.63
CA LYS A 82 5.22 4.52 13.20
C LYS A 82 5.13 3.01 13.44
N GLY A 83 6.25 2.39 13.83
CA GLY A 83 6.34 0.95 14.13
C GLY A 83 6.45 0.03 12.91
N GLN A 84 6.71 0.57 11.71
CA GLN A 84 6.95 -0.25 10.52
C GLN A 84 8.29 -0.99 10.57
N VAL A 85 9.32 -0.37 11.17
CA VAL A 85 10.60 -1.01 11.45
C VAL A 85 10.58 -1.46 12.91
N LYS A 86 10.77 -2.76 13.17
CA LYS A 86 10.84 -3.31 14.53
C LYS A 86 12.25 -3.18 15.11
N GLU A 87 13.24 -3.54 14.30
CA GLU A 87 14.66 -3.53 14.65
C GLU A 87 15.50 -3.54 13.36
N TYR A 88 16.75 -3.12 13.45
CA TYR A 88 17.71 -3.27 12.37
C TYR A 88 19.13 -3.44 12.90
N SER A 89 19.99 -4.03 12.07
CA SER A 89 21.41 -4.24 12.35
C SER A 89 22.24 -3.86 11.12
N VAL A 90 23.33 -3.13 11.35
CA VAL A 90 24.28 -2.76 10.29
C VAL A 90 25.24 -3.92 10.07
N LEU A 91 25.18 -4.53 8.88
CA LEU A 91 26.04 -5.65 8.49
C LEU A 91 27.39 -5.16 7.97
N SER A 92 27.40 -4.08 7.21
CA SER A 92 28.64 -3.50 6.69
C SER A 92 28.49 -2.00 6.47
N LYS A 93 29.57 -1.26 6.75
CA LYS A 93 29.75 0.14 6.38
C LYS A 93 31.00 0.24 5.53
N ASN A 94 30.85 0.72 4.29
CA ASN A 94 31.97 1.00 3.40
C ASN A 94 31.88 2.45 2.93
N GLN A 95 33.01 3.11 2.77
CA GLN A 95 33.07 4.43 2.16
C GLN A 95 33.74 4.28 0.80
N GLU A 96 33.02 4.62 -0.26
CA GLU A 96 33.54 4.54 -1.60
C GLU A 96 34.54 5.70 -1.82
N ASN A 97 35.81 5.33 -2.05
CA ASN A 97 36.94 6.27 -2.09
C ASN A 97 36.82 7.34 -3.18
N ASP A 98 36.02 7.08 -4.23
CA ASP A 98 35.95 7.92 -5.43
C ASP A 98 34.90 9.05 -5.30
N SER A 99 33.85 8.85 -4.50
CA SER A 99 32.69 9.75 -4.40
C SER A 99 32.41 10.25 -2.98
N LYS A 100 33.24 9.86 -1.99
CA LYS A 100 33.02 10.13 -0.55
C LYS A 100 31.66 9.64 -0.04
N THR A 101 31.01 8.75 -0.80
CA THR A 101 29.67 8.23 -0.52
C THR A 101 29.77 7.04 0.42
N TRP A 102 28.89 7.01 1.43
CA TRP A 102 28.75 5.87 2.32
C TRP A 102 27.83 4.84 1.68
N VAL A 103 28.28 3.58 1.65
CA VAL A 103 27.50 2.42 1.25
C VAL A 103 27.30 1.55 2.49
N VAL A 104 26.06 1.42 2.93
CA VAL A 104 25.72 0.68 4.16
C VAL A 104 24.77 -0.46 3.82
N LYS A 105 25.11 -1.65 4.31
CA LYS A 105 24.24 -2.83 4.25
C LYS A 105 23.57 -3.03 5.59
N VAL A 106 22.24 -3.09 5.58
CA VAL A 106 21.41 -3.21 6.78
C VAL A 106 20.54 -4.45 6.68
N LYS A 107 20.47 -5.22 7.76
CA LYS A 107 19.44 -6.24 7.99
C LYS A 107 18.34 -5.60 8.82
N ALA A 108 17.16 -5.44 8.25
CA ALA A 108 16.01 -4.82 8.93
C ALA A 108 14.87 -5.83 9.07
N THR A 109 14.23 -5.83 10.24
CA THR A 109 13.02 -6.60 10.51
C THR A 109 11.81 -5.66 10.36
N ILE A 110 11.06 -5.85 9.29
CA ILE A 110 9.95 -4.97 8.91
C ILE A 110 8.61 -5.65 9.24
N ALA A 111 7.69 -4.88 9.82
CA ALA A 111 6.31 -5.27 9.99
C ALA A 111 5.61 -5.32 8.61
N ARG A 112 5.22 -6.53 8.20
CA ARG A 112 4.40 -6.81 7.04
C ARG A 112 2.94 -6.93 7.47
N TYR A 113 2.13 -5.99 7.01
CA TYR A 113 0.69 -6.05 7.25
C TYR A 113 0.07 -7.16 6.40
N LYS A 114 -0.66 -8.10 7.04
CA LYS A 114 -1.55 -9.00 6.30
C LYS A 114 -2.71 -8.19 5.74
N VAL A 115 -2.52 -7.64 4.54
CA VAL A 115 -3.64 -7.13 3.76
C VAL A 115 -4.62 -8.28 3.57
N SER A 116 -5.86 -8.07 4.01
CA SER A 116 -6.90 -9.10 3.93
C SER A 116 -7.01 -9.63 2.49
N LYS A 117 -7.39 -10.91 2.32
CA LYS A 117 -7.57 -11.50 0.98
C LYS A 117 -8.50 -10.67 0.07
N SER A 118 -9.39 -9.87 0.66
CA SER A 118 -10.25 -8.94 -0.08
C SER A 118 -9.51 -7.68 -0.57
N ALA A 119 -8.57 -7.16 0.22
CA ALA A 119 -7.80 -5.96 -0.13
C ALA A 119 -6.76 -6.20 -1.24
N GLN A 120 -6.33 -7.45 -1.45
CA GLN A 120 -5.42 -7.84 -2.53
C GLN A 120 -6.11 -8.04 -3.89
N ARG A 121 -7.44 -7.97 -3.96
CA ARG A 121 -8.19 -8.15 -5.22
C ARG A 121 -7.93 -7.00 -6.17
N LYS A 122 -7.77 -7.31 -7.46
CA LYS A 122 -7.65 -6.29 -8.52
C LYS A 122 -8.93 -5.46 -8.57
N ARG A 123 -8.79 -4.14 -8.63
CA ARG A 123 -9.92 -3.20 -8.76
C ARG A 123 -10.30 -3.07 -10.23
N ILE A 124 -11.58 -3.22 -10.52
CA ILE A 124 -12.14 -3.05 -11.88
C ILE A 124 -13.32 -2.11 -11.77
N ALA A 125 -13.43 -1.16 -12.71
CA ALA A 125 -14.65 -0.39 -12.90
C ALA A 125 -15.44 -1.03 -14.04
N VAL A 126 -16.71 -1.36 -13.79
CA VAL A 126 -17.64 -1.79 -14.84
C VAL A 126 -18.35 -0.54 -15.32
N LEU A 127 -18.27 -0.27 -16.62
CA LEU A 127 -19.02 0.83 -17.22
C LEU A 127 -20.44 0.35 -17.56
N PRO A 128 -21.44 1.22 -17.45
CA PRO A 128 -22.80 0.88 -17.87
C PRO A 128 -22.80 0.59 -19.37
N LEU A 129 -23.45 -0.50 -19.74
CA LEU A 129 -23.65 -0.91 -21.12
C LEU A 129 -24.66 0.05 -21.75
N GLN A 130 -24.41 0.39 -23.00
CA GLN A 130 -25.30 1.26 -23.76
C GLN A 130 -26.08 0.41 -24.75
N ALA A 131 -27.40 0.56 -24.70
CA ALA A 131 -28.28 -0.09 -25.63
C ALA A 131 -28.24 0.63 -26.99
N ARG A 132 -28.15 -0.13 -28.08
CA ARG A 132 -28.38 0.43 -29.42
C ARG A 132 -29.89 0.56 -29.65
N GLY A 133 -30.34 1.58 -30.37
CA GLY A 133 -31.77 1.88 -30.54
C GLY A 133 -32.59 0.75 -31.18
N ASP A 134 -31.92 -0.17 -31.89
CA ASP A 134 -32.48 -1.36 -32.53
C ASP A 134 -32.21 -2.67 -31.75
N CYS A 135 -31.60 -2.60 -30.56
CA CYS A 135 -31.21 -3.77 -29.80
C CYS A 135 -32.33 -4.28 -28.89
N CYS A 136 -32.26 -5.59 -28.59
CA CYS A 136 -33.11 -6.32 -27.65
C CYS A 136 -34.55 -6.55 -28.16
N LYS A 137 -34.75 -7.71 -28.79
CA LYS A 137 -36.08 -8.29 -29.04
C LYS A 137 -36.24 -9.51 -28.14
N THR A 138 -37.34 -9.59 -27.40
CA THR A 138 -37.67 -10.78 -26.59
C THR A 138 -38.92 -11.43 -27.16
N MET A 139 -38.81 -12.66 -27.68
CA MET A 139 -39.96 -13.44 -28.18
C MET A 139 -40.94 -12.64 -29.06
N GLY A 140 -40.43 -11.81 -29.98
CA GLY A 140 -41.25 -11.05 -30.92
C GLY A 140 -41.79 -9.70 -30.43
N SER A 141 -41.54 -9.33 -29.16
CA SER A 141 -41.85 -8.01 -28.62
C SER A 141 -40.61 -7.14 -28.50
N ASP A 142 -40.76 -5.84 -28.77
CA ASP A 142 -39.71 -4.86 -28.53
C ASP A 142 -39.46 -4.76 -27.02
N ALA A 143 -38.26 -5.14 -26.59
CA ALA A 143 -37.85 -4.95 -25.21
C ALA A 143 -37.37 -3.52 -25.03
N ASN A 144 -37.60 -2.91 -23.87
CA ASN A 144 -37.01 -1.60 -23.59
C ASN A 144 -35.47 -1.75 -23.61
N PRO A 145 -34.78 -1.18 -24.62
CA PRO A 145 -33.36 -1.41 -24.82
C PRO A 145 -32.54 -0.85 -23.64
N LYS A 146 -32.97 0.29 -23.07
CA LYS A 146 -32.34 0.91 -21.91
C LYS A 146 -32.40 -0.01 -20.68
N PHE A 147 -33.58 -0.55 -20.39
CA PHE A 147 -33.77 -1.47 -19.27
C PHE A 147 -32.92 -2.73 -19.43
N ALA A 148 -32.87 -3.31 -20.63
CA ALA A 148 -32.06 -4.49 -20.90
C ALA A 148 -30.56 -4.23 -20.67
N ALA A 149 -30.05 -3.08 -21.10
CA ALA A 149 -28.65 -2.72 -20.89
C ALA A 149 -28.32 -2.49 -19.40
N GLU A 150 -29.21 -1.85 -18.64
CA GLU A 150 -29.06 -1.65 -17.19
C GLU A 150 -29.01 -2.99 -16.44
N GLU A 151 -29.93 -3.92 -16.75
CA GLU A 151 -29.97 -5.26 -16.14
C GLU A 151 -28.72 -6.08 -16.46
N LEU A 152 -28.23 -6.02 -17.70
CA LEU A 152 -27.00 -6.70 -18.10
C LEU A 152 -25.78 -6.12 -17.37
N SER A 153 -25.69 -4.80 -17.24
CA SER A 153 -24.62 -4.16 -16.46
C SER A 153 -24.64 -4.57 -15.00
N ARG A 154 -25.82 -4.60 -14.38
CA ARG A 154 -25.99 -5.03 -12.99
C ARG A 154 -25.63 -6.51 -12.82
N GLY A 155 -26.10 -7.37 -13.74
CA GLY A 155 -25.77 -8.80 -13.76
C GLY A 155 -24.26 -9.05 -13.88
N LEU A 156 -23.59 -8.33 -14.79
CA LEU A 156 -22.14 -8.41 -14.96
C LEU A 156 -21.39 -7.94 -13.70
N SER A 157 -21.78 -6.80 -13.12
CA SER A 157 -21.21 -6.30 -11.87
C SER A 157 -21.36 -7.32 -10.75
N ASN A 158 -22.57 -7.88 -10.57
CA ASN A 158 -22.86 -8.90 -9.56
C ASN A 158 -22.03 -10.17 -9.76
N ALA A 159 -21.91 -10.67 -11.00
CA ALA A 159 -21.09 -11.84 -11.31
C ALA A 159 -19.60 -11.61 -10.96
N LEU A 160 -19.08 -10.42 -11.25
CA LEU A 160 -17.71 -10.04 -10.92
C LEU A 160 -17.48 -9.95 -9.40
N VAL A 161 -18.43 -9.38 -8.64
CA VAL A 161 -18.37 -9.34 -7.17
C VAL A 161 -18.44 -10.76 -6.57
N GLN A 162 -19.40 -11.57 -7.03
CA GLN A 162 -19.62 -12.94 -6.55
C GLN A 162 -18.44 -13.87 -6.85
N SER A 163 -17.71 -13.62 -7.95
CA SER A 163 -16.47 -14.36 -8.25
C SER A 163 -15.42 -14.24 -7.15
N ARG A 164 -15.49 -13.19 -6.30
CA ARG A 164 -14.51 -12.85 -5.27
C ARG A 164 -13.08 -12.68 -5.81
N LYS A 165 -12.90 -12.53 -7.12
CA LYS A 165 -11.60 -12.28 -7.77
C LYS A 165 -11.29 -10.79 -7.90
N PHE A 166 -12.34 -9.96 -7.91
CA PHE A 166 -12.23 -8.52 -8.16
C PHE A 166 -12.90 -7.71 -7.05
N THR A 167 -12.44 -6.47 -6.91
CA THR A 167 -13.16 -5.41 -6.21
C THR A 167 -13.78 -4.53 -7.28
N VAL A 168 -15.10 -4.66 -7.46
CA VAL A 168 -15.84 -3.85 -8.44
C VAL A 168 -16.05 -2.46 -7.84
N LEU A 169 -15.56 -1.44 -8.54
CA LEU A 169 -15.80 -0.04 -8.19
C LEU A 169 -17.13 0.35 -8.82
N ASP A 170 -18.16 0.43 -7.99
CA ASP A 170 -19.44 0.98 -8.39
C ASP A 170 -19.32 2.50 -8.48
N ARG A 171 -19.33 3.02 -9.71
CA ARG A 171 -19.22 4.46 -9.98
C ARG A 171 -20.57 5.18 -9.84
N ASP A 172 -21.68 4.46 -9.93
CA ASP A 172 -23.02 5.04 -9.98
C ASP A 172 -23.49 5.49 -8.59
N TYR A 173 -23.02 4.81 -7.53
CA TYR A 173 -23.33 5.16 -6.13
C TYR A 173 -22.25 6.01 -5.44
N ILE A 174 -21.27 6.55 -6.17
CA ILE A 174 -20.23 7.42 -5.57
C ILE A 174 -20.87 8.67 -4.95
N ASN A 175 -21.92 9.23 -5.59
CA ASN A 175 -22.62 10.41 -5.09
C ASN A 175 -23.41 10.10 -3.82
N GLU A 176 -24.15 8.99 -3.78
CA GLU A 176 -24.88 8.51 -2.59
C GLU A 176 -23.94 8.17 -1.41
N ARG A 177 -22.79 7.54 -1.67
CA ARG A 177 -21.79 7.23 -0.63
C ARG A 177 -21.10 8.48 -0.07
N SER A 178 -21.08 9.56 -0.85
CA SER A 178 -20.45 10.82 -0.45
C SER A 178 -21.36 11.67 0.43
N SER A 179 -22.69 11.53 0.31
CA SER A 179 -23.64 12.16 1.22
C SER A 179 -23.66 11.49 2.60
N GLU A 180 -23.48 10.16 2.67
CA GLU A 180 -23.36 9.43 3.95
C GLU A 180 -22.11 9.81 4.77
N LYS A 181 -21.04 10.29 4.13
CA LYS A 181 -19.80 10.70 4.83
C LYS A 181 -19.85 12.11 5.41
N ASN A 182 -20.88 12.88 5.07
CA ASN A 182 -21.08 14.26 5.52
C ASN A 182 -22.18 14.37 6.58
N VAL A 183 -22.50 13.26 7.26
CA VAL A 183 -23.39 13.19 8.43
C VAL A 183 -22.60 12.74 9.65
#